data_AF-A0A671KNP1-F1
#
_entry.id   AF-A0A671KNP1-F1
#
_cell.length_a   1.000
_cell.length_b   1.000
_cell.length_c   1.000
_cell.angle_alpha   90.00
_cell.angle_beta   90.00
_cell.angle_gamma   90.00
#
_symmetry.space_group_name_H-M   'P 1'
#
loop_
_entity.id
_entity.type
_entity.pdbx_description
1 polymer ?
#
loop_
_entity_poly.entity_id
_entity_poly.type
_entity_poly.pdbx_seq_one_letter_code
_entity_poly.pdbx_strand_id
1 'polypeptide(L)'
;MRAWWASMFAYDQYEGSMENLFTWNDMNEPSVFNGPEVTMHKDALHGKWEHRDIHNIYGLYVQMATAEGQTQRSGGVERPFVLTRAFFAGSQRYGAVWTGDNAAEWDHLKISIPMCLSLGLVGVSFCGADVGGFFKNPSTELLVRWYQTGAYQPFFRAHAHLDTTRREPWLFGPENTALIREVIRQRYALLPYWYQLLYQAHKTGMPVMRPLWVDYPKDTATFTI
;
A
#
# COMPACT_ATOMS: atom_id res chain seq x y z
N MET A 1 -2.71 -25.29 -0.84
CA MET A 1 -3.21 -23.99 -1.35
C MET A 1 -2.09 -23.01 -1.70
N ARG A 2 -1.28 -22.50 -0.74
CA ARG A 2 -0.27 -21.46 -1.04
C ARG A 2 0.72 -21.84 -2.15
N ALA A 3 1.31 -23.04 -2.10
CA ALA A 3 2.23 -23.51 -3.14
C ALA A 3 1.57 -23.60 -4.54
N TRP A 4 0.31 -24.06 -4.57
CA TRP A 4 -0.47 -24.08 -5.81
C TRP A 4 -0.73 -22.66 -6.34
N TRP A 5 -1.11 -21.72 -5.47
CA TRP A 5 -1.28 -20.31 -5.85
C TRP A 5 0.01 -19.72 -6.41
N ALA A 6 1.16 -19.94 -5.75
CA ALA A 6 2.45 -19.48 -6.22
C ALA A 6 2.79 -20.04 -7.62
N SER A 7 2.51 -21.33 -7.88
CA SER A 7 2.73 -21.93 -9.20
C SER A 7 1.87 -21.33 -10.32
N MET A 8 0.71 -20.75 -9.99
CA MET A 8 -0.14 -20.08 -10.98
C MET A 8 0.49 -18.80 -11.56
N PHE A 9 1.58 -18.28 -10.96
CA PHE A 9 2.29 -17.10 -11.48
C PHE A 9 3.38 -17.41 -12.51
N ALA A 10 3.66 -18.69 -12.77
CA ALA A 10 4.60 -19.06 -13.81
C ALA A 10 4.14 -18.51 -15.18
N TYR A 11 5.05 -18.04 -16.02
CA TYR A 11 4.69 -17.34 -17.27
C TYR A 11 3.90 -18.20 -18.25
N ASP A 12 4.07 -19.52 -18.19
CA ASP A 12 3.33 -20.52 -18.96
C ASP A 12 1.94 -20.83 -18.37
N GLN A 13 1.70 -20.52 -17.10
CA GLN A 13 0.40 -20.70 -16.42
C GLN A 13 -0.43 -19.41 -16.40
N TYR A 14 0.23 -18.26 -16.22
CA TYR A 14 -0.40 -16.95 -16.28
C TYR A 14 -0.20 -16.33 -17.66
N GLU A 15 -0.97 -16.83 -18.62
CA GLU A 15 -0.89 -16.39 -20.02
C GLU A 15 -1.01 -14.87 -20.16
N GLY A 16 -0.11 -14.28 -20.96
CA GLY A 16 -0.03 -12.84 -21.17
C GLY A 16 0.74 -12.06 -20.10
N SER A 17 1.15 -12.71 -19.00
CA SER A 17 2.08 -12.09 -18.04
C SER A 17 3.50 -12.02 -18.60
N MET A 18 4.23 -10.97 -18.20
CA MET A 18 5.60 -10.68 -18.61
C MET A 18 6.43 -10.27 -17.38
N GLU A 19 7.74 -10.12 -17.53
CA GLU A 19 8.66 -9.81 -16.43
C GLU A 19 8.32 -8.49 -15.71
N ASN A 20 7.74 -7.54 -16.42
CA ASN A 20 7.34 -6.23 -15.90
C ASN A 20 5.90 -6.19 -15.32
N LEU A 21 5.18 -7.31 -15.30
CA LEU A 21 3.84 -7.39 -14.70
C LEU A 21 3.96 -7.72 -13.22
N PHE A 22 3.47 -6.85 -12.35
CA PHE A 22 3.39 -7.08 -10.90
C PHE A 22 1.93 -7.21 -10.43
N THR A 23 1.71 -7.42 -9.13
CA THR A 23 0.41 -7.88 -8.62
C THR A 23 -0.09 -7.00 -7.48
N TRP A 24 -1.41 -6.81 -7.47
CA TRP A 24 -2.13 -6.18 -6.39
C TRP A 24 -3.14 -7.20 -5.84
N ASN A 25 -3.05 -7.52 -4.55
CA ASN A 25 -4.02 -8.34 -3.83
C ASN A 25 -4.99 -7.43 -3.07
N ASP A 26 -6.17 -7.29 -3.61
CA ASP A 26 -7.29 -6.60 -2.97
C ASP A 26 -8.30 -7.62 -2.40
N MET A 27 -9.26 -7.14 -1.61
CA MET A 27 -10.40 -7.94 -1.10
C MET A 27 -9.99 -9.12 -0.22
N ASN A 28 -8.79 -9.07 0.37
CA ASN A 28 -8.15 -10.20 1.03
C ASN A 28 -8.37 -10.25 2.55
N GLU A 29 -9.36 -9.55 3.10
CA GLU A 29 -9.75 -9.64 4.51
C GLU A 29 -10.18 -11.04 4.97
N PRO A 30 -10.99 -11.86 4.24
CA PRO A 30 -11.58 -11.72 2.91
C PRO A 30 -12.88 -10.90 2.88
N SER A 31 -13.06 -10.08 1.83
CA SER A 31 -14.32 -9.39 1.60
C SER A 31 -15.36 -10.33 1.00
N VAL A 32 -16.50 -10.48 1.67
CA VAL A 32 -17.64 -11.32 1.24
C VAL A 32 -18.91 -10.47 1.29
N PHE A 33 -19.41 -10.05 0.13
CA PHE A 33 -20.46 -9.01 0.05
C PHE A 33 -21.75 -9.30 0.83
N ASN A 34 -22.13 -10.57 0.93
CA ASN A 34 -23.31 -11.03 1.65
C ASN A 34 -22.97 -11.69 3.00
N GLY A 35 -21.71 -11.64 3.43
CA GLY A 35 -21.26 -12.20 4.69
C GLY A 35 -21.48 -11.26 5.88
N PRO A 36 -21.43 -11.78 7.12
CA PRO A 36 -21.48 -10.94 8.32
C PRO A 36 -20.33 -9.95 8.29
N GLU A 37 -20.62 -8.67 8.53
CA GLU A 37 -19.61 -7.59 8.52
C GLU A 37 -18.81 -7.52 7.21
N VAL A 38 -19.41 -7.96 6.09
CA VAL A 38 -18.78 -8.06 4.77
C VAL A 38 -17.55 -9.00 4.77
N THR A 39 -17.56 -10.03 5.62
CA THR A 39 -16.49 -11.04 5.67
C THR A 39 -17.03 -12.46 5.89
N MET A 40 -16.13 -13.42 5.99
CA MET A 40 -16.45 -14.84 6.13
C MET A 40 -17.08 -15.15 7.50
N HIS A 41 -18.00 -16.11 7.51
CA HIS A 41 -18.60 -16.62 8.74
C HIS A 41 -17.54 -17.19 9.70
N LYS A 42 -17.69 -16.90 11.00
CA LYS A 42 -16.71 -17.26 12.04
C LYS A 42 -16.48 -18.76 12.20
N ASP A 43 -17.48 -19.58 11.92
CA ASP A 43 -17.51 -21.04 12.04
C ASP A 43 -17.10 -21.76 10.73
N ALA A 44 -16.77 -21.01 9.67
CA ALA A 44 -16.19 -21.62 8.47
C ALA A 44 -14.86 -22.32 8.80
N LEU A 45 -14.64 -23.51 8.25
CA LEU A 45 -13.49 -24.35 8.62
C LEU A 45 -12.30 -24.18 7.68
N HIS A 46 -11.12 -23.99 8.27
CA HIS A 46 -9.81 -23.98 7.64
C HIS A 46 -8.99 -25.18 8.14
N GLY A 47 -9.32 -26.37 7.62
CA GLY A 47 -8.80 -27.63 8.14
C GLY A 47 -9.40 -27.93 9.51
N LYS A 48 -8.60 -27.82 10.57
CA LYS A 48 -9.05 -28.04 11.97
C LYS A 48 -9.39 -26.77 12.73
N TRP A 49 -9.13 -25.60 12.14
CA TRP A 49 -9.34 -24.30 12.78
C TRP A 49 -10.60 -23.65 12.24
N GLU A 50 -11.30 -22.89 13.08
CA GLU A 50 -12.40 -22.04 12.63
C GLU A 50 -11.85 -20.72 12.06
N HIS A 51 -12.65 -20.04 11.24
CA HIS A 51 -12.27 -18.76 10.67
C HIS A 51 -11.98 -17.71 11.76
N ARG A 52 -12.69 -17.75 12.90
CA ARG A 52 -12.43 -16.87 14.05
C ARG A 52 -10.99 -16.96 14.58
N ASP A 53 -10.31 -18.08 14.40
CA ASP A 53 -8.96 -18.31 14.92
C ASP A 53 -7.89 -17.70 14.00
N ILE A 54 -8.21 -17.56 12.71
CA ILE A 54 -7.23 -17.27 11.66
C ILE A 54 -7.59 -16.06 10.78
N HIS A 55 -8.73 -15.41 11.01
CA HIS A 55 -9.26 -14.30 10.21
C HIS A 55 -8.19 -13.28 9.84
N ASN A 56 -7.51 -12.70 10.84
CA ASN A 56 -6.54 -11.63 10.62
C ASN A 56 -5.26 -12.05 9.88
N ILE A 57 -4.93 -13.35 9.83
CA ILE A 57 -3.75 -13.84 9.10
C ILE A 57 -4.09 -14.33 7.68
N TYR A 58 -5.38 -14.36 7.31
CA TYR A 58 -5.81 -14.77 5.98
C TYR A 58 -5.18 -13.87 4.90
N GLY A 59 -5.33 -12.55 5.03
CA GLY A 59 -4.78 -11.58 4.08
C GLY A 59 -3.26 -11.64 3.94
N LEU A 60 -2.55 -11.84 5.06
CA LEU A 60 -1.10 -12.06 5.07
C LEU A 60 -0.70 -13.28 4.23
N TYR A 61 -1.45 -14.37 4.30
CA TYR A 61 -1.15 -15.58 3.52
C TYR A 61 -1.42 -15.42 2.03
N VAL A 62 -2.41 -14.61 1.63
CA VAL A 62 -2.64 -14.26 0.23
C VAL A 62 -1.45 -13.47 -0.31
N GLN A 63 -1.04 -12.41 0.39
CA GLN A 63 0.12 -11.59 0.00
C GLN A 63 1.41 -12.42 -0.06
N MET A 64 1.65 -13.27 0.95
CA MET A 64 2.80 -14.16 1.01
C MET A 64 2.87 -15.09 -0.21
N ALA A 65 1.77 -15.76 -0.54
CA ALA A 65 1.74 -16.71 -1.65
C ALA A 65 1.93 -16.00 -3.01
N THR A 66 1.39 -14.79 -3.18
CA THR A 66 1.59 -13.98 -4.37
C THR A 66 3.04 -13.52 -4.52
N ALA A 67 3.67 -13.05 -3.43
CA ALA A 67 5.07 -12.63 -3.45
C ALA A 67 5.98 -13.82 -3.78
N GLU A 68 5.70 -14.98 -3.21
CA GLU A 68 6.39 -16.23 -3.53
C GLU A 68 6.23 -16.60 -5.01
N GLY A 69 5.03 -16.52 -5.57
CA GLY A 69 4.79 -16.76 -7.00
C GLY A 69 5.60 -15.84 -7.93
N GLN A 70 5.67 -14.54 -7.62
CA GLN A 70 6.50 -13.60 -8.38
C GLN A 70 8.00 -13.90 -8.29
N THR A 71 8.49 -14.32 -7.13
CA THR A 71 9.89 -14.74 -6.98
C THR A 71 10.14 -16.04 -7.76
N GLN A 72 9.25 -17.03 -7.65
CA GLN A 72 9.39 -18.33 -8.32
C GLN A 72 9.41 -18.22 -9.85
N ARG A 73 8.52 -17.43 -10.46
CA ARG A 73 8.48 -17.28 -11.94
C ARG A 73 9.76 -16.68 -12.54
N SER A 74 10.56 -15.98 -11.73
CA SER A 74 11.87 -15.44 -12.12
C SER A 74 13.05 -16.38 -11.80
N GLY A 75 12.79 -17.60 -11.32
CA GLY A 75 13.84 -18.50 -10.84
C GLY A 75 14.55 -18.01 -9.57
N GLY A 76 13.88 -17.18 -8.76
CA GLY A 76 14.46 -16.65 -7.51
C GLY A 76 15.35 -15.41 -7.67
N VAL A 77 15.43 -14.83 -8.86
CA VAL A 77 16.32 -13.68 -9.13
C VAL A 77 15.65 -12.34 -8.80
N GLU A 78 14.38 -12.18 -9.17
CA GLU A 78 13.70 -10.90 -9.06
C GLU A 78 13.01 -10.71 -7.72
N ARG A 79 13.01 -9.46 -7.25
CA ARG A 79 12.28 -9.08 -6.03
C ARG A 79 10.80 -8.91 -6.36
N PRO A 80 9.89 -9.41 -5.52
CA PRO A 80 8.46 -9.24 -5.74
C PRO A 80 8.04 -7.79 -5.44
N PHE A 81 7.00 -7.33 -6.14
CA PHE A 81 6.21 -6.18 -5.75
C PHE A 81 4.74 -6.60 -5.67
N VAL A 82 4.23 -6.67 -4.44
CA VAL A 82 2.84 -7.03 -4.15
C VAL A 82 2.24 -5.98 -3.22
N LEU A 83 1.22 -5.28 -3.71
CA LEU A 83 0.39 -4.41 -2.88
C LEU A 83 -0.71 -5.25 -2.21
N THR A 84 -1.00 -5.02 -0.93
CA THR A 84 -2.08 -5.72 -0.22
C THR A 84 -2.97 -4.79 0.60
N ARG A 85 -4.26 -5.15 0.75
CA ARG A 85 -5.21 -4.39 1.58
C ARG A 85 -5.18 -4.88 3.02
N ALA A 86 -5.49 -6.16 3.23
CA ALA A 86 -5.43 -6.79 4.54
C ALA A 86 -4.01 -7.25 4.86
N PHE A 87 -3.56 -7.00 6.09
CA PHE A 87 -2.22 -7.32 6.54
C PHE A 87 -2.22 -7.71 8.03
N PHE A 88 -1.12 -8.31 8.47
CA PHE A 88 -0.88 -8.64 9.87
C PHE A 88 0.59 -8.42 10.25
N ALA A 89 0.95 -8.66 11.50
CA ALA A 89 2.33 -8.69 11.94
C ALA A 89 3.15 -9.66 11.06
N GLY A 90 4.15 -9.13 10.34
CA GLY A 90 4.95 -9.89 9.38
C GLY A 90 4.67 -9.59 7.91
N SER A 91 3.59 -8.87 7.57
CA SER A 91 3.28 -8.49 6.19
C SER A 91 4.33 -7.59 5.55
N GLN A 92 5.14 -6.86 6.34
CA GLN A 92 6.25 -6.06 5.83
C GLN A 92 7.30 -6.85 5.04
N ARG A 93 7.31 -8.19 5.16
CA ARG A 93 8.19 -9.08 4.38
C ARG A 93 7.75 -9.28 2.93
N TYR A 94 6.49 -8.98 2.59
CA TYR A 94 5.87 -9.42 1.33
C TYR A 94 5.48 -8.27 0.40
N GLY A 95 5.69 -7.02 0.80
CA GLY A 95 5.49 -5.87 -0.09
C GLY A 95 4.87 -4.67 0.59
N ALA A 96 4.04 -3.95 -0.16
CA ALA A 96 3.42 -2.70 0.27
C ALA A 96 2.01 -2.91 0.80
N VAL A 97 1.55 -1.97 1.63
CA VAL A 97 0.14 -1.82 2.03
C VAL A 97 -0.37 -0.44 1.64
N TRP A 98 -1.68 -0.29 1.53
CA TRP A 98 -2.31 1.02 1.48
C TRP A 98 -3.51 1.09 2.41
N THR A 99 -3.95 2.31 2.74
CA THR A 99 -5.00 2.55 3.73
C THR A 99 -6.43 2.24 3.28
N GLY A 100 -6.60 1.53 2.15
CA GLY A 100 -7.92 1.22 1.60
C GLY A 100 -8.62 2.42 0.96
N ASP A 101 -9.94 2.30 0.86
CA ASP A 101 -10.81 3.17 0.09
C ASP A 101 -11.12 4.48 0.83
N ASN A 102 -10.21 5.47 0.72
CA ASN A 102 -10.38 6.81 1.29
C ASN A 102 -11.27 7.72 0.42
N ALA A 103 -11.63 8.92 0.91
CA ALA A 103 -12.44 9.89 0.16
C ALA A 103 -11.62 11.09 -0.31
N ALA A 104 -12.05 11.73 -1.40
CA ALA A 104 -11.48 12.95 -1.96
C ALA A 104 -11.82 14.23 -1.15
N GLU A 105 -11.52 14.20 0.15
CA GLU A 105 -11.71 15.29 1.12
C GLU A 105 -10.43 15.65 1.88
N TRP A 106 -10.31 16.91 2.31
CA TRP A 106 -9.13 17.42 3.03
C TRP A 106 -8.79 16.64 4.31
N ASP A 107 -9.79 16.15 5.04
CA ASP A 107 -9.53 15.41 6.27
C ASP A 107 -8.98 14.01 5.98
N HIS A 108 -9.34 13.41 4.84
CA HIS A 108 -8.72 12.16 4.36
C HIS A 108 -7.28 12.38 3.86
N LEU A 109 -6.97 13.56 3.30
CA LEU A 109 -5.58 13.94 3.03
C LEU A 109 -4.79 14.01 4.34
N LYS A 110 -5.30 14.74 5.33
CA LYS A 110 -4.64 14.91 6.64
C LYS A 110 -4.44 13.57 7.36
N ILE A 111 -5.47 12.72 7.43
CA ILE A 111 -5.42 11.47 8.18
C ILE A 111 -4.44 10.44 7.56
N SER A 112 -4.09 10.58 6.29
CA SER A 112 -3.10 9.71 5.64
C SER A 112 -1.74 9.72 6.36
N ILE A 113 -1.35 10.86 6.95
CA ILE A 113 -0.10 11.01 7.69
C ILE A 113 -0.11 10.15 8.96
N PRO A 114 -0.99 10.36 9.96
CA PRO A 114 -0.99 9.54 11.17
C PRO A 114 -1.25 8.06 10.90
N MET A 115 -2.04 7.70 9.87
CA MET A 115 -2.22 6.30 9.47
C MET A 115 -0.90 5.68 9.01
N CYS A 116 -0.18 6.29 8.06
CA CYS A 116 1.10 5.76 7.59
C CYS A 116 2.17 5.74 8.70
N LEU A 117 2.19 6.76 9.56
CA LEU A 117 3.09 6.83 10.71
C LEU A 117 2.82 5.67 11.69
N SER A 118 1.56 5.40 12.00
CA SER A 118 1.17 4.30 12.90
C SER A 118 1.63 2.94 12.36
N LEU A 119 1.54 2.73 11.04
CA LEU A 119 1.98 1.51 10.37
C LEU A 119 3.50 1.40 10.35
N GLY A 120 4.19 2.51 10.12
CA GLY A 120 5.65 2.59 10.22
C GLY A 120 6.15 2.14 11.59
N LEU A 121 5.54 2.62 12.67
CA LEU A 121 5.90 2.27 14.06
C LEU A 121 5.79 0.77 14.37
N VAL A 122 4.84 0.07 13.73
CA VAL A 122 4.67 -1.38 13.87
C VAL A 122 5.40 -2.19 12.79
N GLY A 123 6.36 -1.57 12.09
CA GLY A 123 7.28 -2.20 11.14
C GLY A 123 6.77 -2.26 9.69
N VAL A 124 5.55 -1.80 9.40
CA VAL A 124 4.99 -1.77 8.04
C VAL A 124 5.35 -0.45 7.37
N SER A 125 6.62 -0.31 7.00
CA SER A 125 7.19 0.95 6.48
C SER A 125 6.78 1.29 5.05
N PHE A 126 6.34 0.31 4.26
CA PHE A 126 5.98 0.55 2.86
C PHE A 126 4.48 0.79 2.71
N CYS A 127 4.03 1.94 3.23
CA CYS A 127 2.62 2.35 3.30
C CYS A 127 2.35 3.63 2.51
N GLY A 128 1.11 3.80 2.05
CA GLY A 128 0.59 5.03 1.44
C GLY A 128 -0.93 5.07 1.43
N ALA A 129 -1.49 6.21 1.03
CA ALA A 129 -2.92 6.39 0.77
C ALA A 129 -3.16 6.74 -0.70
N ASP A 130 -4.38 6.53 -1.19
CA ASP A 130 -4.71 6.87 -2.57
C ASP A 130 -4.67 8.38 -2.80
N VAL A 131 -3.78 8.80 -3.69
CA VAL A 131 -3.55 10.20 -4.03
C VAL A 131 -4.76 10.73 -4.80
N GLY A 132 -5.38 11.77 -4.24
CA GLY A 132 -6.64 12.37 -4.69
C GLY A 132 -7.90 11.79 -4.04
N GLY A 133 -7.76 10.78 -3.18
CA GLY A 133 -8.88 10.07 -2.54
C GLY A 133 -9.57 9.07 -3.47
N PHE A 134 -9.92 7.87 -3.03
CA PHE A 134 -10.55 6.85 -3.88
C PHE A 134 -11.97 7.24 -4.31
N PHE A 135 -12.84 7.55 -3.34
CA PHE A 135 -14.21 8.00 -3.59
C PHE A 135 -14.30 9.51 -3.85
N LYS A 136 -15.34 9.93 -4.59
CA LYS A 136 -15.66 11.33 -4.93
C LYS A 136 -14.62 11.97 -5.87
N ASN A 137 -14.87 13.23 -6.25
CA ASN A 137 -13.98 14.01 -7.13
C ASN A 137 -13.30 15.11 -6.31
N PRO A 138 -11.96 15.14 -6.21
CA PRO A 138 -11.26 16.21 -5.50
C PRO A 138 -11.37 17.52 -6.27
N SER A 139 -11.36 18.65 -5.57
CA SER A 139 -11.04 19.93 -6.22
C SER A 139 -9.62 19.89 -6.79
N THR A 140 -9.35 20.71 -7.81
CA THR A 140 -8.01 20.77 -8.42
C THR A 140 -6.93 21.09 -7.38
N GLU A 141 -7.19 22.05 -6.49
CA GLU A 141 -6.26 22.40 -5.41
C GLU A 141 -5.98 21.20 -4.51
N LEU A 142 -7.02 20.50 -4.08
CA LEU A 142 -6.91 19.35 -3.21
C LEU A 142 -6.11 18.22 -3.88
N LEU A 143 -6.30 17.98 -5.18
CA LEU A 143 -5.51 17.02 -5.94
C LEU A 143 -4.03 17.40 -5.96
N VAL A 144 -3.69 18.67 -6.21
CA VAL A 144 -2.30 19.16 -6.16
C VAL A 144 -1.68 18.91 -4.78
N ARG A 145 -2.41 19.22 -3.69
CA ARG A 145 -1.93 18.97 -2.31
C ARG A 145 -1.78 17.48 -2.00
N TRP A 146 -2.60 16.64 -2.59
CA TRP A 146 -2.45 15.19 -2.50
C TRP A 146 -1.17 14.70 -3.16
N TYR A 147 -0.84 15.19 -4.37
CA TYR A 147 0.42 14.85 -5.02
C TYR A 147 1.61 15.33 -4.19
N GLN A 148 1.54 16.53 -3.62
CA GLN A 148 2.57 17.07 -2.73
C GLN A 148 2.78 16.20 -1.49
N THR A 149 1.70 15.74 -0.86
CA THR A 149 1.78 14.89 0.33
C THR A 149 2.23 13.46 -0.02
N GLY A 150 1.61 12.84 -1.02
CA GLY A 150 1.89 11.46 -1.42
C GLY A 150 3.29 11.27 -1.98
N ALA A 151 3.87 12.28 -2.64
CA ALA A 151 5.26 12.22 -3.11
C ALA A 151 6.26 12.00 -1.97
N TYR A 152 5.90 12.39 -0.74
CA TYR A 152 6.71 12.21 0.47
C TYR A 152 6.23 11.04 1.35
N GLN A 153 5.32 10.19 0.86
CA GLN A 153 4.93 8.94 1.52
C GLN A 153 5.63 7.73 0.88
N PRO A 154 5.94 6.66 1.65
CA PRO A 154 6.71 5.52 1.14
C PRO A 154 6.11 4.86 -0.12
N PHE A 155 4.81 4.52 -0.10
CA PHE A 155 4.08 4.05 -1.26
C PHE A 155 3.29 5.19 -1.91
N PHE A 156 3.51 5.43 -3.21
CA PHE A 156 2.96 6.59 -3.91
C PHE A 156 2.17 6.15 -5.15
N ARG A 157 0.83 6.17 -5.04
CA ARG A 157 -0.13 5.76 -6.08
C ARG A 157 -1.30 6.73 -6.15
N ALA A 158 -1.66 7.18 -7.36
CA ALA A 158 -2.96 7.79 -7.62
C ALA A 158 -3.95 6.70 -8.04
N HIS A 159 -5.12 6.69 -7.39
CA HIS A 159 -6.18 5.71 -7.67
C HIS A 159 -7.56 6.34 -7.45
N ALA A 160 -8.58 5.75 -8.07
CA ALA A 160 -9.90 6.35 -8.20
C ALA A 160 -10.99 5.29 -8.35
N HIS A 161 -12.14 5.55 -7.72
CA HIS A 161 -13.35 4.74 -7.87
C HIS A 161 -13.94 4.85 -9.29
N LEU A 162 -14.66 3.82 -9.70
CA LEU A 162 -15.27 3.69 -11.03
C LEU A 162 -16.09 4.91 -11.46
N ASP A 163 -16.89 5.46 -10.55
CA ASP A 163 -17.82 6.57 -10.82
C ASP A 163 -17.16 7.95 -10.83
N THR A 164 -15.84 8.03 -10.64
CA THR A 164 -15.14 9.32 -10.61
C THR A 164 -14.78 9.80 -12.01
N THR A 165 -14.66 11.12 -12.15
CA THR A 165 -14.14 11.71 -13.38
C THR A 165 -12.66 11.38 -13.55
N ARG A 166 -12.22 11.24 -14.81
CA ARG A 166 -10.80 11.09 -15.14
C ARG A 166 -9.98 12.24 -14.53
N ARG A 167 -8.84 11.88 -13.94
CA ARG A 167 -7.99 12.81 -13.19
C ARG A 167 -6.51 12.51 -13.33
N GLU A 168 -6.11 12.01 -14.49
CA GLU A 168 -4.70 12.03 -14.85
C GLU A 168 -4.13 13.45 -14.72
N PRO A 169 -2.89 13.60 -14.22
CA PRO A 169 -2.40 14.89 -13.72
C PRO A 169 -2.26 15.99 -14.79
N TRP A 170 -2.32 15.64 -16.08
CA TRP A 170 -2.30 16.58 -17.20
C TRP A 170 -3.69 17.15 -17.58
N LEU A 171 -4.77 16.70 -16.94
CA LEU A 171 -6.13 17.15 -17.26
C LEU A 171 -6.52 18.48 -16.59
N PHE A 172 -5.71 19.00 -15.66
CA PHE A 172 -6.07 20.13 -14.79
C PHE A 172 -5.45 21.48 -15.21
N GLY A 173 -5.16 21.65 -16.50
CA GLY A 173 -4.55 22.85 -17.05
C GLY A 173 -3.03 22.95 -16.77
N PRO A 174 -2.32 23.84 -17.50
CA PRO A 174 -0.86 23.87 -17.51
C PRO A 174 -0.24 24.23 -16.16
N GLU A 175 -0.88 25.11 -15.38
CA GLU A 175 -0.40 25.55 -14.07
C GLU A 175 -0.40 24.40 -13.05
N ASN A 176 -1.54 23.75 -12.82
CA ASN A 176 -1.64 22.63 -11.88
C ASN A 176 -0.80 21.44 -12.33
N THR A 177 -0.75 21.19 -13.64
CA THR A 177 0.16 20.17 -14.20
C THR A 177 1.62 20.48 -13.88
N ALA A 178 2.03 21.75 -13.90
CA ALA A 178 3.37 22.16 -13.52
C ALA A 178 3.66 21.91 -12.03
N LEU A 179 2.72 22.24 -11.14
CA LEU A 179 2.83 21.97 -9.70
C LEU A 179 2.94 20.47 -9.39
N ILE A 180 2.11 19.65 -10.03
CA ILE A 180 2.17 18.18 -9.86
C ILE A 180 3.47 17.61 -10.45
N ARG A 181 3.90 18.11 -11.61
CA ARG A 181 5.16 17.69 -12.24
C ARG A 181 6.36 18.03 -11.35
N GLU A 182 6.37 19.18 -10.70
CA GLU A 182 7.45 19.61 -9.81
C GLU A 182 7.63 18.61 -8.66
N VAL A 183 6.55 18.27 -7.96
CA VAL A 183 6.66 17.34 -6.81
C VAL A 183 6.96 15.91 -7.25
N ILE A 184 6.49 15.46 -8.42
CA ILE A 184 6.92 14.19 -9.00
C ILE A 184 8.43 14.23 -9.28
N ARG A 185 8.96 15.29 -9.88
CA ARG A 185 10.41 15.44 -10.10
C ARG A 185 11.20 15.41 -8.80
N GLN A 186 10.70 16.04 -7.73
CA GLN A 186 11.32 15.97 -6.40
C GLN A 186 11.35 14.53 -5.87
N ARG A 187 10.25 13.79 -5.96
CA ARG A 187 10.21 12.35 -5.60
C ARG A 187 11.24 11.55 -6.38
N TYR A 188 11.33 11.75 -7.70
CA TYR A 188 12.31 11.06 -8.55
C TYR A 188 13.76 11.42 -8.19
N ALA A 189 14.05 12.70 -7.92
CA ALA A 189 15.36 13.16 -7.48
C ALA A 189 15.77 12.55 -6.13
N LEU A 190 14.80 12.28 -5.25
CA LEU A 190 15.00 11.65 -3.95
C LEU A 190 15.01 10.12 -3.98
N LEU A 191 14.85 9.45 -5.14
CA LEU A 191 14.84 7.98 -5.20
C LEU A 191 16.06 7.32 -4.54
N PRO A 192 17.31 7.83 -4.70
CA PRO A 192 18.45 7.27 -3.97
C PRO A 192 18.29 7.33 -2.45
N TYR A 193 17.72 8.44 -1.94
CA TYR A 193 17.43 8.61 -0.51
C TYR A 193 16.31 7.67 -0.04
N TRP A 194 15.19 7.58 -0.77
CA TRP A 194 14.10 6.65 -0.48
C TRP A 194 14.58 5.19 -0.45
N TYR A 195 15.41 4.81 -1.42
CA TYR A 195 15.95 3.46 -1.50
C TYR A 195 16.89 3.15 -0.33
N GLN A 196 17.72 4.12 0.08
CA GLN A 196 18.58 3.98 1.25
C GLN A 196 17.76 3.80 2.54
N LEU A 197 16.67 4.55 2.71
CA LEU A 197 15.77 4.39 3.86
C LEU A 197 15.08 3.03 3.86
N LEU A 198 14.60 2.55 2.70
CA LEU A 198 14.02 1.21 2.57
C LEU A 198 15.05 0.11 2.86
N TYR A 199 16.32 0.30 2.46
CA TYR A 199 17.40 -0.61 2.81
C TYR A 199 17.67 -0.62 4.32
N GLN A 200 17.67 0.54 4.98
CA GLN A 200 17.78 0.63 6.43
C GLN A 200 16.61 -0.07 7.12
N ALA A 201 15.37 0.17 6.68
CA ALA A 201 14.19 -0.51 7.19
C ALA A 201 14.30 -2.04 7.05
N HIS A 202 14.80 -2.52 5.91
CA HIS A 202 15.07 -3.94 5.69
C HIS A 202 16.12 -4.51 6.65
N LYS A 203 17.18 -3.76 6.99
CA LYS A 203 18.28 -4.24 7.84
C LYS A 203 18.01 -4.10 9.34
N THR A 204 17.29 -3.06 9.77
CA THR A 204 17.17 -2.70 11.20
C THR A 204 15.73 -2.64 11.70
N GLY A 205 14.74 -2.67 10.80
CA GLY A 205 13.34 -2.44 11.15
C GLY A 205 12.99 -0.97 11.44
N MET A 206 13.94 -0.04 11.27
CA MET A 206 13.70 1.39 11.48
C MET A 206 12.66 1.92 10.47
N PRO A 207 11.61 2.66 10.91
CA PRO A 207 10.58 3.15 10.00
C PRO A 207 11.13 4.12 8.96
N VAL A 208 10.60 4.05 7.73
CA VAL A 208 10.96 4.98 6.65
C VAL A 208 10.37 6.37 6.90
N MET A 209 9.08 6.44 7.21
CA MET A 209 8.37 7.65 7.62
C MET A 209 8.23 7.62 9.14
N ARG A 210 8.62 8.69 9.84
CA ARG A 210 8.73 8.71 11.31
C ARG A 210 7.98 9.89 11.92
N PRO A 211 7.26 9.68 13.03
CA PRO A 211 6.86 10.78 13.90
C PRO A 211 8.09 11.49 14.46
N LEU A 212 7.99 12.79 14.69
CA LEU A 212 9.13 13.59 15.18
C LEU A 212 9.70 13.03 16.49
N TRP A 213 8.86 12.52 17.39
CA TRP A 213 9.30 12.00 18.68
C TRP A 213 10.24 10.79 18.58
N VAL A 214 10.30 10.09 17.44
CA VAL A 214 11.26 8.99 17.23
C VAL A 214 12.69 9.54 17.18
N ASP A 215 12.89 10.67 16.51
CA ASP A 215 14.20 11.31 16.39
C ASP A 215 14.46 12.33 17.53
N TYR A 216 13.39 12.82 18.18
CA TYR A 216 13.43 13.79 19.30
C TYR A 216 12.75 13.27 20.58
N PRO A 217 13.18 12.13 21.17
CA PRO A 217 12.45 11.45 22.25
C PRO A 217 12.38 12.23 23.57
N LYS A 218 13.19 13.29 23.72
CA LYS A 218 13.22 14.15 24.92
C LYS A 218 12.37 15.41 24.76
N ASP A 219 11.93 15.74 23.56
CA ASP A 219 11.11 16.91 23.30
C ASP A 219 9.62 16.54 23.37
N THR A 220 9.01 16.80 24.52
CA THR A 220 7.61 16.45 24.79
C THR A 220 6.62 17.16 23.87
N ALA A 221 7.01 18.27 23.23
CA ALA A 221 6.15 18.96 22.27
C ALA A 221 5.91 18.13 21.00
N THR A 222 6.77 17.14 20.72
CA THR A 222 6.71 16.30 19.52
C THR A 222 5.80 15.07 19.65
N PHE A 223 5.29 14.78 20.85
CA PHE A 223 4.62 13.50 21.14
C PHE A 223 3.26 13.34 20.46
N THR A 224 2.62 14.45 20.08
CA THR A 224 1.27 14.47 19.49
C THR A 224 1.20 15.21 18.15
N ILE A 225 2.35 15.54 17.55
CA ILE A 225 2.42 16.18 16.22
C ILE A 225 2.02 15.18 15.14
#